data_AF-A0A851ENJ7-F1
#
_entry.id   AF-A0A851ENJ7-F1
#
_cell.length_a   1.000
_cell.length_b   1.000
_cell.length_c   1.000
_cell.angle_alpha   90.00
_cell.angle_beta   90.00
_cell.angle_gamma   90.00
#
_symmetry.space_group_name_H-M   'P 1'
#
loop_
_entity.id
_entity.type
_entity.pdbx_description
1 polymer ?
#
loop_
_entity_poly.entity_id
_entity_poly.type
_entity_poly.pdbx_seq_one_letter_code
_entity_poly.pdbx_strand_id
1 'polypeptide(L)'
;VVGIGKGTKMLGTMLAGSKKYTAIGMLGKATDTLDATGKVTEEKPYDQVTKGDLENVLQKFTGDIMQVPPLYSALKKDGERLSTLMKRGEAVEAKPARPVRVYSLSLQQFQPPLFTLDVECGGGFYVRSLVNDIGKELCTCATVQELTRTKQGPFTLEEHALHEDRWTIDEIARSLEHCTALLPGGPSRKKLKTEHPGETAVICE
;
A
#
# COMPACT_ATOMS: atom_id res chain seq x y z
N VAL A 1 3.09 -9.65 0.18
CA VAL A 1 3.72 -10.67 -0.69
C VAL A 1 4.63 -11.50 0.17
N VAL A 2 4.44 -12.82 0.13
CA VAL A 2 5.23 -13.80 0.87
C VAL A 2 5.93 -14.68 -0.15
N GLY A 3 7.22 -14.97 0.07
CA GLY A 3 7.99 -15.87 -0.77
C GLY A 3 8.22 -17.17 -0.03
N ILE A 4 7.91 -18.31 -0.66
CA ILE A 4 8.08 -19.64 -0.07
C ILE A 4 9.18 -20.38 -0.83
N GLY A 5 10.10 -21.02 -0.10
CA GLY A 5 11.22 -21.77 -0.68
C GLY A 5 12.05 -20.93 -1.66
N LYS A 6 12.16 -21.37 -2.90
CA LYS A 6 12.90 -20.66 -3.97
C LYS A 6 12.29 -19.29 -4.29
N GLY A 7 11.00 -19.06 -4.02
CA GLY A 7 10.32 -17.78 -4.24
C GLY A 7 10.88 -16.64 -3.37
N THR A 8 11.54 -16.94 -2.25
CA THR A 8 12.22 -15.94 -1.41
C THR A 8 13.25 -15.13 -2.18
N LYS A 9 13.94 -15.74 -3.15
CA LYS A 9 14.94 -15.09 -4.02
C LYS A 9 14.33 -14.03 -4.94
N MET A 10 13.03 -14.11 -5.22
CA MET A 10 12.31 -13.18 -6.09
C MET A 10 11.74 -11.98 -5.33
N LEU A 11 11.71 -11.99 -4.00
CA LEU A 11 11.06 -10.93 -3.22
C LEU A 11 11.65 -9.54 -3.48
N GLY A 12 12.95 -9.46 -3.78
CA GLY A 12 13.61 -8.19 -4.14
C GLY A 12 12.99 -7.53 -5.37
N THR A 13 12.65 -8.31 -6.41
CA THR A 13 12.03 -7.77 -7.64
C THR A 13 10.60 -7.30 -7.37
N MET A 14 9.91 -7.90 -6.40
CA MET A 14 8.55 -7.55 -6.00
C MET A 14 8.47 -6.23 -5.23
N LEU A 15 9.60 -5.66 -4.81
CA LEU A 15 9.64 -4.31 -4.22
C LEU A 15 9.46 -3.22 -5.28
N ALA A 16 9.75 -3.52 -6.56
CA ALA A 16 9.49 -2.63 -7.68
C ALA A 16 7.98 -2.59 -8.04
N GLY A 17 7.61 -1.76 -9.03
CA GLY A 17 6.23 -1.61 -9.50
C GLY A 17 5.36 -0.65 -8.68
N SER A 18 4.11 -0.45 -9.12
CA SER A 18 3.15 0.41 -8.42
C SER A 18 2.48 -0.29 -7.24
N LYS A 19 1.99 0.50 -6.30
CA LYS A 19 1.20 0.09 -5.14
C LYS A 19 -0.08 0.91 -5.12
N LYS A 20 -1.20 0.30 -4.75
CA LYS A 20 -2.45 1.01 -4.51
C LYS A 20 -2.85 0.92 -3.04
N TYR A 21 -3.40 2.00 -2.53
CA TYR A 21 -3.87 2.11 -1.16
C TYR A 21 -5.21 2.81 -1.13
N THR A 22 -6.06 2.37 -0.21
CA THR A 22 -7.16 3.15 0.32
C THR A 22 -6.75 3.60 1.73
N ALA A 23 -6.78 4.90 1.98
CA ALA A 23 -6.32 5.50 3.22
C ALA A 23 -7.42 6.36 3.83
N ILE A 24 -7.76 6.11 5.08
CA ILE A 24 -8.66 6.96 5.86
C ILE A 24 -7.78 7.88 6.70
N GLY A 25 -7.83 9.18 6.42
CA GLY A 25 -7.19 10.22 7.20
C GLY A 25 -8.15 10.83 8.22
N MET A 26 -7.62 11.31 9.33
CA MET A 26 -8.34 12.07 10.36
C MET A 26 -7.73 13.46 10.47
N LEU A 27 -8.54 14.49 10.20
CA LEU A 27 -8.21 15.89 10.41
C LEU A 27 -8.23 16.25 11.90
N GLY A 28 -7.49 17.29 12.26
CA GLY A 28 -7.46 17.88 13.59
C GLY A 28 -6.62 17.13 14.62
N LYS A 29 -5.97 16.03 14.23
CA LYS A 29 -5.03 15.30 15.08
C LYS A 29 -3.77 14.91 14.32
N ALA A 30 -2.61 15.16 14.93
CA ALA A 30 -1.33 14.59 14.51
C ALA A 30 -0.74 13.70 15.61
N THR A 31 -0.03 12.67 15.20
CA THR A 31 0.61 11.69 16.08
C THR A 31 2.08 11.53 15.73
N ASP A 32 2.91 11.09 16.68
CA ASP A 32 4.35 10.91 16.47
C ASP A 32 4.70 9.83 15.42
N THR A 33 3.82 8.84 15.24
CA THR A 33 3.95 7.78 14.22
C THR A 33 3.31 8.14 12.87
N LEU A 34 2.61 9.28 12.79
CA LEU A 34 1.77 9.68 11.65
C LEU A 34 0.64 8.69 11.31
N ASP A 35 0.26 7.86 12.28
CA ASP A 35 -0.93 7.00 12.23
C ASP A 35 -1.60 6.91 13.61
N ALA A 36 -2.78 6.30 13.67
CA ALA A 36 -3.58 6.16 14.88
C ALA A 36 -2.93 5.34 16.01
N THR A 37 -1.80 4.67 15.76
CA THR A 37 -1.11 3.88 16.80
C THR A 37 -0.14 4.72 17.64
N GLY A 38 0.16 5.94 17.20
CA GLY A 38 1.07 6.86 17.88
C GLY A 38 0.41 7.64 19.01
N LYS A 39 1.25 8.39 19.73
CA LYS A 39 0.80 9.36 20.72
C LYS A 39 0.43 10.66 20.02
N VAL A 40 -0.67 11.28 20.44
CA VAL A 40 -1.07 12.60 19.95
C VAL A 40 0.01 13.62 20.29
N THR A 41 0.49 14.34 19.28
CA THR A 41 1.50 15.40 19.41
C THR A 41 0.93 16.78 19.20
N GLU A 42 -0.20 16.89 18.48
CA GLU A 42 -0.83 18.15 18.16
C GLU A 42 -2.33 17.93 17.87
N GLU A 43 -3.17 18.85 18.34
CA GLU A 43 -4.58 18.95 17.98
C GLU A 43 -4.86 20.35 17.44
N LYS A 44 -5.63 20.45 16.35
CA LYS A 44 -5.98 21.72 15.70
C LYS A 44 -7.45 21.72 15.24
N PRO A 45 -8.11 22.88 15.21
CA PRO A 45 -9.41 23.01 14.56
C PRO A 45 -9.35 22.61 13.08
N TYR A 46 -10.46 22.08 12.57
CA TYR A 46 -10.62 21.68 11.17
C TYR A 46 -11.96 22.11 10.57
N ASP A 47 -12.79 22.83 11.32
CA ASP A 47 -14.13 23.27 10.91
C ASP A 47 -14.12 24.12 9.63
N GLN A 48 -13.01 24.80 9.37
CA GLN A 48 -12.78 25.60 8.17
C GLN A 48 -12.48 24.75 6.91
N VAL A 49 -12.11 23.48 7.05
CA VAL A 49 -11.66 22.64 5.93
C VAL A 49 -12.87 22.16 5.15
N THR A 50 -12.92 22.50 3.86
CA THR A 50 -13.97 22.03 2.96
C THR A 50 -13.49 20.88 2.06
N LYS A 51 -14.45 20.18 1.45
CA LYS A 51 -14.16 19.17 0.42
C LYS A 51 -13.34 19.77 -0.74
N GLY A 52 -13.70 20.97 -1.17
CA GLY A 52 -13.02 21.66 -2.27
C GLY A 52 -11.57 22.02 -1.94
N ASP A 53 -11.30 22.44 -0.70
CA ASP A 53 -9.92 22.71 -0.25
C ASP A 53 -9.08 21.44 -0.31
N LEU A 54 -9.62 20.33 0.18
CA LEU A 54 -8.93 19.04 0.14
C LEU A 54 -8.66 18.62 -1.31
N GLU A 55 -9.66 18.64 -2.20
CA GLU A 55 -9.50 18.30 -3.62
C GLU A 55 -8.44 19.16 -4.31
N ASN A 56 -8.40 20.47 -4.02
CA ASN A 56 -7.38 21.38 -4.55
C ASN A 56 -5.98 21.04 -4.03
N VAL A 57 -5.85 20.72 -2.74
CA VAL A 57 -4.58 20.33 -2.13
C VAL A 57 -4.04 19.03 -2.74
N LEU A 58 -4.90 18.04 -3.03
CA LEU A 58 -4.47 16.76 -3.63
C LEU A 58 -3.74 16.94 -4.97
N GLN A 59 -4.04 17.99 -5.73
CA GLN A 59 -3.36 18.27 -7.00
C GLN A 59 -1.86 18.49 -6.82
N LYS A 60 -1.43 19.09 -5.70
CA LYS A 60 -0.01 19.33 -5.36
C LYS A 60 0.77 18.05 -5.06
N PHE A 61 0.05 16.98 -4.70
CA PHE A 61 0.63 15.70 -4.29
C PHE A 61 0.56 14.62 -5.39
N THR A 62 0.20 15.00 -6.62
CA THR A 62 0.14 14.08 -7.77
C THR A 62 1.35 14.29 -8.68
N GLY A 63 1.90 13.22 -9.26
CA GLY A 63 3.08 13.27 -10.12
C GLY A 63 4.40 13.03 -9.37
N ASP A 64 5.47 13.72 -9.81
CA ASP A 64 6.78 13.65 -9.15
C ASP A 64 6.84 14.66 -8.01
N ILE A 65 7.00 14.17 -6.78
CA ILE A 65 7.03 15.01 -5.58
C ILE A 65 8.21 14.64 -4.68
N MET A 66 8.58 15.57 -3.81
CA MET A 66 9.57 15.33 -2.76
C MET A 66 8.87 14.99 -1.45
N GLN A 67 9.27 13.88 -0.83
CA GLN A 67 8.66 13.43 0.42
C GLN A 67 9.71 13.19 1.50
N VAL A 68 9.47 13.73 2.69
CA VAL A 68 10.23 13.41 3.90
C VAL A 68 9.70 12.09 4.49
N PRO A 69 10.53 11.05 4.61
CA PRO A 69 10.13 9.80 5.27
C PRO A 69 9.78 10.00 6.75
N PRO A 70 8.80 9.25 7.29
CA PRO A 70 8.50 9.31 8.72
C PRO A 70 9.66 8.75 9.55
N LEU A 71 9.82 9.28 10.78
CA LEU A 71 10.80 8.78 11.75
C LEU A 71 10.55 7.30 12.10
N TYR A 72 9.29 6.92 12.27
CA TYR A 72 8.88 5.52 12.41
C TYR A 72 8.85 4.81 11.05
N SER A 73 10.04 4.55 10.48
CA SER A 73 10.22 3.83 9.23
C SER A 73 11.32 2.78 9.31
N ALA A 74 11.35 1.89 8.31
CA ALA A 74 12.39 0.87 8.16
C ALA A 74 13.71 1.40 7.56
N LEU A 75 13.83 2.71 7.33
CA LEU A 75 15.09 3.32 6.89
C LEU A 75 16.15 3.16 7.98
N LYS A 76 17.42 3.18 7.57
CA LYS A 76 18.54 2.97 8.48
C LYS A 76 19.38 4.23 8.72
N LYS A 77 19.90 4.36 9.94
CA LYS A 77 20.98 5.26 10.34
C LYS A 77 22.02 4.38 11.06
N ASP A 78 23.26 4.43 10.58
CA ASP A 78 24.39 3.69 11.17
C ASP A 78 24.11 2.18 11.37
N GLY A 79 23.43 1.55 10.40
CA GLY A 79 23.11 0.12 10.43
C GLY A 79 21.81 -0.26 11.14
N GLU A 80 21.28 0.61 12.00
CA GLU A 80 20.05 0.40 12.77
C GLU A 80 18.83 1.09 12.14
N ARG A 81 17.63 0.54 12.34
CA ARG A 81 16.39 1.12 11.78
C ARG A 81 15.95 2.33 12.59
N LEU A 82 15.48 3.39 11.93
CA LEU A 82 14.97 4.60 12.61
C LEU A 82 13.86 4.25 13.61
N SER A 83 12.93 3.37 13.23
CA SER A 83 11.88 2.91 14.14
C SER A 83 12.40 2.22 15.41
N THR A 84 13.55 1.55 15.35
CA THR A 84 14.16 0.89 16.52
C THR A 84 14.75 1.93 17.46
N LEU A 85 15.49 2.90 16.91
CA LEU A 85 16.07 4.01 17.66
C LEU A 85 14.98 4.86 18.33
N MET A 86 13.90 5.18 17.61
CA MET A 86 12.74 5.91 18.17
C MET A 86 12.10 5.18 19.36
N LYS A 87 11.94 3.85 19.28
CA LYS A 87 11.39 3.04 20.38
C LYS A 87 12.28 3.02 21.63
N ARG A 88 13.57 3.28 21.48
CA ARG A 88 14.52 3.44 22.60
C ARG A 88 14.53 4.85 23.17
N GLY A 89 13.79 5.79 22.57
CA GLY A 89 13.77 7.20 22.97
C GLY A 89 15.00 7.98 22.49
N GLU A 90 15.77 7.44 21.55
CA GLU A 90 16.93 8.14 21.00
C GLU A 90 16.50 9.29 20.09
N ALA A 91 17.23 10.40 20.15
CA ALA A 91 17.00 11.53 19.25
C ALA A 91 17.42 11.15 17.82
N VAL A 92 16.44 11.02 16.93
CA VAL A 92 16.65 10.66 15.53
C VAL A 92 16.15 11.78 14.64
N GLU A 93 17.03 12.26 13.77
CA GLU A 93 16.67 13.22 12.75
C GLU A 93 15.98 12.53 11.55
N ALA A 94 15.02 13.22 10.95
CA ALA A 94 14.39 12.76 9.73
C ALA A 94 15.42 12.67 8.60
N LYS A 95 15.29 11.65 7.75
CA LYS A 95 16.06 11.58 6.51
C LYS A 95 15.63 12.72 5.58
N PRO A 96 16.54 13.23 4.73
CA PRO A 96 16.20 14.28 3.79
C PRO A 96 15.05 13.87 2.87
N ALA A 97 14.33 14.86 2.36
CA ALA A 97 13.29 14.65 1.37
C ALA A 97 13.87 13.92 0.15
N ARG A 98 13.10 12.99 -0.41
CA ARG A 98 13.50 12.18 -1.56
C ARG A 98 12.41 12.15 -2.62
N PRO A 99 12.77 11.99 -3.90
CA PRO A 99 11.79 11.91 -4.97
C PRO A 99 10.95 10.64 -4.83
N VAL A 100 9.64 10.81 -5.01
CA VAL A 100 8.66 9.72 -5.10
C VAL A 100 7.66 10.04 -6.21
N ARG A 101 7.06 9.00 -6.79
CA ARG A 101 6.05 9.11 -7.84
C ARG A 101 4.67 8.77 -7.30
N VAL A 102 3.71 9.66 -7.51
CA VAL A 102 2.27 9.42 -7.32
C VAL A 102 1.62 9.37 -8.70
N TYR A 103 1.11 8.20 -9.07
CA TYR A 103 0.49 7.96 -10.37
C TYR A 103 -0.96 8.47 -10.40
N SER A 104 -1.70 8.28 -9.31
CA SER A 104 -3.06 8.81 -9.14
C SER A 104 -3.35 9.07 -7.66
N LEU A 105 -4.12 10.12 -7.39
CA LEU A 105 -4.56 10.49 -6.04
C LEU A 105 -5.95 11.11 -6.14
N SER A 106 -6.93 10.54 -5.44
CA SER A 106 -8.32 11.00 -5.51
C SER A 106 -9.06 10.90 -4.19
N LEU A 107 -9.86 11.92 -3.89
CA LEU A 107 -10.77 11.92 -2.75
C LEU A 107 -12.00 11.05 -3.05
N GLN A 108 -12.23 10.02 -2.23
CA GLN A 108 -13.40 9.15 -2.36
C GLN A 108 -14.55 9.62 -1.46
N GLN A 109 -14.22 10.03 -0.23
CA GLN A 109 -15.21 10.42 0.78
C GLN A 109 -14.67 11.54 1.64
N PHE A 110 -15.53 12.49 2.01
CA PHE A 110 -15.21 13.58 2.93
C PHE A 110 -16.34 13.72 3.94
N GLN A 111 -16.08 13.26 5.17
CA GLN A 111 -17.00 13.30 6.30
C GLN A 111 -16.20 13.69 7.55
N PRO A 112 -15.88 14.99 7.71
CA PRO A 112 -15.01 15.46 8.78
C PRO A 112 -15.39 14.92 10.18
N PRO A 113 -14.41 14.53 11.00
CA PRO A 113 -12.97 14.72 10.78
C PRO A 113 -12.35 13.74 9.78
N LEU A 114 -13.10 12.77 9.23
CA LEU A 114 -12.56 11.73 8.37
C LEU A 114 -12.62 12.08 6.88
N PHE A 115 -11.63 11.59 6.14
CA PHE A 115 -11.62 11.60 4.68
C PHE A 115 -10.94 10.34 4.15
N THR A 116 -11.39 9.88 2.98
CA THR A 116 -10.88 8.65 2.35
C THR A 116 -10.21 8.99 1.04
N LEU A 117 -8.96 8.57 0.89
CA LEU A 117 -8.15 8.74 -0.32
C LEU A 117 -7.91 7.39 -0.99
N ASP A 118 -7.98 7.37 -2.31
CA ASP A 118 -7.38 6.34 -3.13
C ASP A 118 -6.06 6.85 -3.72
N VAL A 119 -5.02 6.04 -3.59
CA VAL A 119 -3.64 6.42 -3.95
C VAL A 119 -3.00 5.30 -4.77
N GLU A 120 -2.50 5.60 -5.98
CA GLU A 120 -1.55 4.75 -6.69
C GLU A 120 -0.18 5.42 -6.72
N CYS A 121 0.86 4.73 -6.25
CA CYS A 121 2.20 5.30 -6.08
C CYS A 121 3.32 4.31 -6.38
N GLY A 122 4.53 4.84 -6.54
CA GLY A 122 5.75 4.07 -6.75
C GLY A 122 6.34 3.49 -5.46
N GLY A 123 7.50 2.85 -5.58
CA GLY A 123 8.25 2.36 -4.42
C GLY A 123 8.75 3.49 -3.52
N GLY A 124 8.79 3.25 -2.21
CA GLY A 124 9.35 4.21 -1.25
C GLY A 124 8.41 5.36 -0.84
N PHE A 125 7.19 5.40 -1.36
CA PHE A 125 6.14 6.34 -0.96
C PHE A 125 5.56 5.99 0.42
N TYR A 126 5.36 7.00 1.26
CA TYR A 126 4.72 6.90 2.57
C TYR A 126 3.37 7.61 2.57
N VAL A 127 2.28 6.83 2.61
CA VAL A 127 0.91 7.37 2.73
C VAL A 127 0.73 8.16 4.03
N ARG A 128 1.41 7.76 5.10
CA ARG A 128 1.40 8.48 6.39
C ARG A 128 1.98 9.89 6.28
N SER A 129 3.11 10.06 5.57
CA SER A 129 3.66 11.39 5.30
C SER A 129 2.71 12.21 4.43
N LEU A 130 2.11 11.61 3.40
CA LEU A 130 1.10 12.27 2.54
C LEU A 130 -0.03 12.87 3.38
N VAL A 131 -0.68 12.06 4.24
CA VAL A 131 -1.82 12.53 5.05
C VAL A 131 -1.40 13.64 6.01
N ASN A 132 -0.25 13.49 6.67
CA ASN A 132 0.29 14.53 7.54
C ASN A 132 0.56 15.85 6.79
N ASP A 133 1.15 15.78 5.60
CA ASP A 133 1.49 16.96 4.81
C ASP A 133 0.24 17.62 4.19
N ILE A 134 -0.79 16.85 3.82
CA ILE A 134 -2.12 17.38 3.48
C ILE A 134 -2.70 18.20 4.64
N GLY A 135 -2.61 17.69 5.87
CA GLY A 135 -3.09 18.40 7.05
C GLY A 135 -2.42 19.77 7.22
N LYS A 136 -1.10 19.84 6.99
CA LYS A 136 -0.34 21.10 7.04
C LYS A 136 -0.76 22.07 5.94
N GLU A 137 -0.91 21.59 4.70
CA GLU A 137 -1.36 22.40 3.56
C GLU A 137 -2.76 22.99 3.76
N LEU A 138 -3.61 22.31 4.53
CA LEU A 138 -4.95 22.75 4.92
C LEU A 138 -4.96 23.62 6.19
N CYS A 139 -3.80 24.07 6.66
CA CYS A 139 -3.65 24.85 7.89
C CYS A 139 -4.24 24.18 9.15
N THR A 140 -4.26 22.85 9.19
CA THR A 140 -4.66 22.04 10.36
C THR A 140 -3.56 21.00 10.65
N CYS A 141 -3.91 19.84 11.18
CA CYS A 141 -3.07 18.65 11.22
C CYS A 141 -3.88 17.42 10.82
N ALA A 142 -3.21 16.35 10.43
CA ALA A 142 -3.89 15.09 10.09
C ALA A 142 -3.01 13.87 10.35
N THR A 143 -3.66 12.73 10.61
CA THR A 143 -3.00 11.44 10.79
C THR A 143 -3.76 10.35 10.06
N VAL A 144 -3.09 9.25 9.73
CA VAL A 144 -3.74 8.08 9.13
C VAL A 144 -4.52 7.33 10.21
N GLN A 145 -5.83 7.24 10.05
CA GLN A 145 -6.70 6.43 10.89
C GLN A 145 -6.66 4.96 10.48
N GLU A 146 -6.82 4.69 9.18
CA GLU A 146 -6.77 3.33 8.61
C GLU A 146 -6.03 3.33 7.29
N LEU A 147 -5.34 2.22 6.99
CA LEU A 147 -4.57 2.09 5.76
C LEU A 147 -4.63 0.66 5.23
N THR A 148 -5.23 0.52 4.05
CA THR A 148 -5.35 -0.76 3.36
C THR A 148 -4.58 -0.70 2.05
N ARG A 149 -3.57 -1.56 1.89
CA ARG A 149 -2.90 -1.73 0.60
C ARG A 149 -3.72 -2.67 -0.28
N THR A 150 -4.35 -2.12 -1.31
CA THR A 150 -5.22 -2.84 -2.24
C THR A 150 -4.47 -3.47 -3.43
N LYS A 151 -3.22 -3.04 -3.69
CA LYS A 151 -2.35 -3.63 -4.74
C LYS A 151 -0.87 -3.57 -4.39
N GLN A 152 -0.14 -4.61 -4.79
CA GLN A 152 1.32 -4.67 -4.82
C GLN A 152 1.79 -5.25 -6.16
N GLY A 153 2.30 -4.41 -7.06
CA GLY A 153 2.72 -4.85 -8.38
C GLY A 153 1.56 -5.52 -9.14
N PRO A 154 1.68 -6.77 -9.61
CA PRO A 154 0.59 -7.46 -10.29
C PRO A 154 -0.49 -8.01 -9.33
N PHE A 155 -0.21 -8.07 -8.02
CA PHE A 155 -1.12 -8.68 -7.06
C PHE A 155 -2.10 -7.65 -6.49
N THR A 156 -3.39 -8.00 -6.46
CA THR A 156 -4.46 -7.22 -5.84
C THR A 156 -4.96 -7.89 -4.57
N LEU A 157 -5.50 -7.09 -3.65
CA LEU A 157 -6.07 -7.58 -2.39
C LEU A 157 -7.26 -8.52 -2.65
N GLU A 158 -8.12 -8.17 -3.60
CA GLU A 158 -9.34 -8.93 -3.92
C GLU A 158 -9.05 -10.31 -4.52
N GLU A 159 -8.13 -10.39 -5.48
CA GLU A 159 -7.93 -11.63 -6.26
C GLU A 159 -6.81 -12.52 -5.69
N HIS A 160 -5.80 -11.91 -5.06
CA HIS A 160 -4.53 -12.60 -4.78
C HIS A 160 -4.18 -12.71 -3.30
N ALA A 161 -4.90 -12.01 -2.41
CA ALA A 161 -4.67 -12.15 -0.99
C ALA A 161 -5.41 -13.37 -0.45
N LEU A 162 -4.68 -14.24 0.24
CA LEU A 162 -5.28 -15.34 0.99
C LEU A 162 -5.65 -14.83 2.39
N HIS A 163 -6.94 -14.84 2.69
CA HIS A 163 -7.49 -14.38 3.96
C HIS A 163 -7.15 -15.36 5.10
N GLU A 164 -7.03 -14.86 6.34
CA GLU A 164 -6.43 -15.58 7.46
C GLU A 164 -7.16 -16.86 7.88
N ASP A 165 -8.48 -16.86 7.74
CA ASP A 165 -9.39 -17.99 7.96
C ASP A 165 -9.14 -19.15 6.97
N ARG A 166 -8.38 -18.91 5.91
CA ARG A 166 -8.05 -19.88 4.86
C ARG A 166 -6.57 -20.26 4.83
N TRP A 167 -5.80 -19.97 5.87
CA TRP A 167 -4.37 -20.32 5.92
C TRP A 167 -4.12 -21.81 6.20
N THR A 168 -4.59 -22.69 5.32
CA THR A 168 -4.23 -24.11 5.29
C THR A 168 -3.13 -24.37 4.28
N ILE A 169 -2.38 -25.47 4.42
CA ILE A 169 -1.32 -25.85 3.47
C ILE A 169 -1.88 -25.96 2.05
N ASP A 170 -3.06 -26.57 1.88
CA ASP A 170 -3.68 -26.78 0.57
C ASP A 170 -4.15 -25.46 -0.08
N GLU A 171 -4.68 -24.54 0.71
CA GLU A 171 -5.09 -23.21 0.22
C GLU A 171 -3.87 -22.35 -0.13
N ILE A 172 -2.80 -22.42 0.66
CA ILE A 172 -1.52 -21.76 0.35
C ILE A 172 -0.93 -22.33 -0.94
N ALA A 173 -0.93 -23.65 -1.12
CA ALA A 173 -0.44 -24.29 -2.35
C ALA A 173 -1.24 -23.83 -3.58
N ARG A 174 -2.58 -23.81 -3.50
CA ARG A 174 -3.44 -23.28 -4.57
C ARG A 174 -3.19 -21.80 -4.86
N SER A 175 -3.01 -20.99 -3.82
CA SER A 175 -2.70 -19.56 -3.97
C SER A 175 -1.35 -19.35 -4.67
N LEU A 176 -0.33 -20.15 -4.35
CA LEU A 176 0.97 -20.11 -5.03
C LEU A 176 0.83 -20.41 -6.53
N GLU A 177 0.08 -21.45 -6.90
CA GLU A 177 -0.16 -21.81 -8.31
C GLU A 177 -0.88 -20.68 -9.05
N HIS A 178 -1.94 -20.13 -8.45
CA HIS A 178 -2.70 -19.03 -9.01
C HIS A 178 -1.82 -17.80 -9.26
N CYS A 179 -1.00 -17.42 -8.28
CA CYS A 179 -0.14 -16.24 -8.34
C CYS A 179 1.09 -16.42 -9.26
N THR A 180 1.57 -17.64 -9.46
CA THR A 180 2.77 -17.92 -10.28
C THR A 180 2.56 -17.51 -11.74
N ALA A 181 1.33 -17.58 -12.24
CA ALA A 181 1.00 -17.16 -13.61
C ALA A 181 1.24 -15.66 -13.88
N LEU A 182 1.32 -14.83 -12.84
CA LEU A 182 1.57 -13.39 -12.94
C LEU A 182 3.05 -13.02 -12.96
N LEU A 183 3.94 -13.98 -12.71
CA LEU A 183 5.37 -13.75 -12.62
C LEU A 183 5.98 -13.66 -14.04
N PRO A 184 6.91 -12.72 -14.30
CA PRO A 184 7.62 -12.68 -15.57
C PRO A 184 8.36 -14.01 -15.80
N GLY A 185 8.03 -14.70 -16.90
CA GLY A 185 8.61 -16.01 -17.24
C GLY A 185 7.80 -17.24 -16.83
N GLY A 186 6.55 -17.09 -16.37
CA GLY A 186 5.64 -18.23 -16.15
C GLY A 186 5.22 -18.92 -17.46
N PRO A 187 4.89 -20.24 -17.44
CA PRO A 187 4.40 -20.92 -18.63
C PRO A 187 3.10 -20.25 -19.09
N SER A 188 3.05 -19.74 -20.32
CA SER A 188 1.81 -19.28 -20.93
C SER A 188 0.75 -20.36 -20.77
N ARG A 189 -0.39 -20.03 -20.15
CA ARG A 189 -1.54 -20.94 -20.06
C ARG A 189 -1.92 -21.38 -21.47
N LYS A 190 -1.47 -22.56 -21.90
CA LYS A 190 -2.11 -23.27 -23.01
C LYS A 190 -3.51 -23.58 -22.51
N LYS A 191 -4.53 -23.05 -23.20
CA LYS A 191 -5.94 -23.37 -22.95
C LYS A 191 -6.06 -24.90 -22.87
N LEU A 192 -6.51 -25.44 -21.74
CA LEU A 192 -6.94 -26.84 -21.70
C LEU A 192 -8.10 -26.97 -22.69
N LYS A 193 -7.89 -27.78 -23.74
CA LYS A 193 -9.00 -28.27 -24.56
C LYS A 193 -9.81 -29.20 -23.67
N THR A 194 -11.05 -28.84 -23.41
CA THR A 194 -12.08 -29.77 -22.95
C THR A 194 -12.31 -30.78 -24.08
N GLU A 195 -11.82 -32.00 -23.91
CA GLU A 195 -12.25 -33.13 -24.72
C GLU A 195 -13.59 -33.63 -24.16
N HIS A 196 -14.63 -33.56 -24.99
CA HIS A 196 -15.88 -34.28 -24.76
C HIS A 196 -15.68 -35.75 -25.18
N PRO A 197 -16.10 -36.74 -24.37
CA PRO A 197 -16.10 -38.13 -24.81
C PRO A 197 -17.31 -38.35 -25.72
N GLY A 198 -17.07 -38.31 -27.04
CA GLY A 198 -18.03 -38.68 -28.07
C GLY A 198 -17.84 -40.14 -28.48
N GLU A 199 -18.84 -40.96 -28.14
CA GLU A 199 -19.30 -42.20 -28.76
C GLU A 199 -18.35 -43.01 -29.66
N THR A 200 -18.00 -44.19 -29.17
CA THR A 200 -17.48 -45.32 -29.96
C THR A 200 -18.61 -45.90 -30.81
N ALA A 201 -18.53 -45.74 -32.12
CA ALA A 201 -19.23 -46.60 -33.08
C ALA A 201 -18.35 -46.78 -34.32
N VAL A 202 -17.63 -47.91 -34.39
CA VAL A 202 -17.11 -48.43 -35.65
C VAL A 202 -17.41 -49.93 -35.68
N ILE A 203 -18.36 -50.27 -36.55
CA ILE A 203 -18.65 -51.61 -37.06
C ILE A 203 -17.62 -51.87 -38.16
N CYS A 204 -16.95 -53.01 -38.11
CA CYS A 204 -16.30 -53.60 -39.29
C CYS A 204 -16.58 -55.11 -39.32
N GLU A 205 -16.81 -55.57 -40.54
CA GLU A 205 -17.27 -56.88 -41.02
C GLU A 205 -16.38 -58.07 -40.61
#